data_AF-A0A537QGU7-F1
#
_entry.id   AF-A0A537QGU7-F1
#
_cell.length_a   1.000
_cell.length_b   1.000
_cell.length_c   1.000
_cell.angle_alpha   90.00
_cell.angle_beta   90.00
_cell.angle_gamma   90.00
#
_symmetry.space_group_name_H-M   'P 1'
#
loop_
_entity.id
_entity.type
_entity.pdbx_description
1 polymer ?
#
loop_
_entity_poly.entity_id
_entity_poly.type
_entity_poly.pdbx_seq_one_letter_code
_entity_poly.pdbx_strand_id
1 'polypeptide(L)'
;MSIKVSGSAPGTHQCPLGSEQKVGSLPALTGLRGIAAVWVVLFHLDAAHVVPFIRNGYLGVDIFFILSGFILSHVYTPRVTGFFLTQYRQFLCVRLSRIYPLHLFTLIFILLVTIVIPGFVDRYSPMQEQRFGISAFVASLLLVQNWAHWLPTTWNTPAWSLSAEWFAYLIFPQILLLFKLFNLHLLRFP
;
A
#
# COMPACT_ATOMS: atom_id res chain seq x y z
N MET A 1 26.76 26.18 65.69
CA MET A 1 28.01 26.03 64.90
C MET A 1 27.60 25.87 63.45
N SER A 2 27.63 26.97 62.71
CA SER A 2 27.15 27.08 61.33
C SER A 2 28.38 27.15 60.43
N ILE A 3 28.51 26.23 59.47
CA ILE A 3 29.55 26.30 58.44
C ILE A 3 28.87 26.37 57.09
N LYS A 4 29.03 27.53 56.46
CA LYS A 4 28.68 27.86 55.09
C LYS A 4 29.83 27.36 54.22
N VAL A 5 29.55 26.53 53.21
CA VAL A 5 30.52 26.25 52.12
C VAL A 5 29.87 26.67 50.81
N SER A 6 30.45 27.69 50.21
CA SER A 6 30.19 28.17 48.85
C SER A 6 31.10 27.41 47.90
N GLY A 7 30.55 26.88 46.81
CA GLY A 7 31.29 26.28 45.71
C GLY A 7 30.51 26.47 44.42
N SER A 8 31.07 27.26 43.50
CA SER A 8 30.49 27.62 42.21
C SER A 8 31.13 26.81 41.08
N ALA A 9 30.32 26.55 40.03
CA ALA A 9 30.62 26.16 38.65
C ALA A 9 30.71 24.65 38.33
N PRO A 10 30.54 24.22 37.06
CA PRO A 10 30.16 24.97 35.83
C PRO A 10 28.94 24.39 35.10
N GLY A 11 28.40 25.16 34.15
CA GLY A 11 27.27 24.78 33.30
C GLY A 11 27.50 23.47 32.55
N THR A 12 26.68 22.47 32.86
CA THR A 12 26.49 21.32 31.98
C THR A 12 25.55 21.74 30.88
N HIS A 13 26.13 22.01 29.72
CA HIS A 13 25.46 22.06 28.43
C HIS A 13 24.40 20.96 28.36
N GLN A 14 23.13 21.36 28.32
CA GLN A 14 22.08 20.48 27.82
C GLN A 14 22.46 20.15 26.37
N CYS A 15 23.01 18.97 26.15
CA CYS A 15 23.09 18.40 24.80
C CYS A 15 21.64 18.35 24.30
N PRO A 16 21.27 19.05 23.22
CA PRO A 16 19.96 18.87 22.64
C PRO A 16 19.91 17.41 22.19
N LEU A 17 19.21 16.58 22.97
CA LEU A 17 18.84 15.23 22.60
C LEU A 17 18.33 15.33 21.17
N GLY A 18 19.09 14.70 20.27
CA GLY A 18 18.88 14.78 18.84
C GLY A 18 17.41 14.63 18.57
N SER A 19 16.85 15.59 17.84
CA SER A 19 15.56 15.42 17.22
C SER A 19 15.61 14.07 16.51
N GLU A 20 14.90 13.08 17.04
CA GLU A 20 14.49 11.93 16.26
C GLU A 20 13.77 12.55 15.08
N GLN A 21 14.47 12.72 13.95
CA GLN A 21 13.85 13.07 12.71
C GLN A 21 13.03 11.86 12.32
N LYS A 22 11.80 11.85 12.84
CA LYS A 22 10.73 10.94 12.46
C LYS A 22 10.56 11.17 10.96
N VAL A 23 11.19 10.32 10.14
CA VAL A 23 11.11 10.37 8.68
C VAL A 23 9.64 10.63 8.32
N GLY A 24 9.41 11.81 7.72
CA GLY A 24 8.16 12.55 7.86
C GLY A 24 6.92 11.71 7.58
N SER A 25 6.09 11.51 8.61
CA SER A 25 4.68 11.20 8.35
C SER A 25 4.09 12.43 7.68
N LEU A 26 3.58 12.29 6.45
CA LEU A 26 2.88 13.35 5.72
C LEU A 26 1.36 13.18 5.96
N PRO A 27 0.79 13.78 7.02
CA PRO A 27 -0.58 13.49 7.44
C PRO A 27 -1.58 14.04 6.41
N ALA A 28 -1.24 15.17 5.78
CA ALA A 28 -2.03 15.75 4.69
C ALA A 28 -2.23 14.77 3.52
N LEU A 29 -1.17 14.08 3.07
CA LEU A 29 -1.27 13.10 1.99
C LEU A 29 -2.04 11.85 2.43
N THR A 30 -1.93 11.48 3.71
CA THR A 30 -2.72 10.38 4.28
C THR A 30 -4.21 10.73 4.31
N GLY A 31 -4.55 11.98 4.67
CA GLY A 31 -5.92 12.50 4.60
C GLY A 31 -6.46 12.55 3.18
N LEU A 32 -5.65 12.99 2.21
CA LEU A 32 -6.04 13.02 0.81
C LEU A 32 -6.31 11.61 0.24
N ARG A 33 -5.53 10.60 0.64
CA ARG A 33 -5.82 9.19 0.33
C ARG A 33 -7.15 8.73 0.92
N GLY A 34 -7.47 9.16 2.15
CA GLY A 34 -8.75 8.88 2.78
C GLY A 34 -9.93 9.47 1.98
N ILE A 35 -9.81 10.74 1.56
CA ILE A 35 -10.82 11.40 0.71
C ILE A 35 -10.98 10.66 -0.62
N ALA A 36 -9.86 10.29 -1.27
CA ALA A 36 -9.89 9.52 -2.50
C ALA A 36 -10.58 8.16 -2.32
N ALA A 37 -10.31 7.45 -1.22
CA ALA A 37 -10.96 6.18 -0.90
C ALA A 37 -12.48 6.34 -0.68
N VAL A 38 -12.92 7.39 0.03
CA VAL A 38 -14.34 7.69 0.22
C VAL A 38 -15.03 7.96 -1.12
N TRP A 39 -14.39 8.70 -2.01
CA TRP A 39 -14.93 8.96 -3.35
C TRP A 39 -15.13 7.67 -4.14
N VAL A 40 -14.18 6.74 -4.09
CA VAL A 40 -14.29 5.40 -4.72
C VAL A 40 -15.46 4.60 -4.13
N VAL A 41 -15.64 4.64 -2.80
CA VAL A 41 -16.77 3.95 -2.13
C VAL A 41 -18.10 4.53 -2.61
N LEU A 42 -18.24 5.86 -2.61
CA LEU A 42 -19.45 6.54 -3.08
C LEU A 42 -19.80 6.20 -4.54
N PHE A 43 -18.78 6.06 -5.38
CA PHE A 43 -18.96 5.63 -6.77
C PHE A 43 -19.51 4.19 -6.86
N HIS A 44 -19.02 3.27 -6.03
CA HIS A 44 -19.54 1.89 -6.00
C HIS A 44 -20.92 1.76 -5.36
N LEU A 45 -21.32 2.71 -4.51
CA LEU A 45 -22.67 2.79 -3.93
C LEU A 45 -23.70 3.42 -4.88
N ASP A 46 -23.28 3.76 -6.11
CA ASP A 46 -24.12 4.41 -7.11
C ASP A 46 -24.74 5.74 -6.60
N ALA A 47 -24.01 6.45 -5.73
CA ALA A 47 -24.42 7.76 -5.23
C ALA A 47 -24.32 8.86 -6.31
N ALA A 48 -23.96 8.49 -7.54
CA ALA A 48 -23.85 9.38 -8.69
C ALA A 48 -25.21 10.02 -9.07
N HIS A 49 -26.33 9.37 -8.73
CA HIS A 49 -27.68 9.95 -8.90
C HIS A 49 -27.90 11.18 -8.02
N VAL A 50 -27.17 11.29 -6.90
CA VAL A 50 -27.30 12.39 -5.93
C VAL A 50 -26.29 13.50 -6.22
N VAL A 51 -25.06 13.14 -6.60
CA VAL A 51 -24.01 14.11 -6.91
C VAL A 51 -23.28 13.71 -8.21
N PRO A 52 -23.40 14.48 -9.31
CA PRO A 52 -22.81 14.13 -10.61
C PRO A 52 -21.28 13.91 -10.58
N PHE A 53 -20.58 14.59 -9.68
CA PHE A 53 -19.12 14.47 -9.51
C PHE A 53 -18.68 13.07 -9.06
N ILE A 54 -19.56 12.32 -8.37
CA ILE A 54 -19.29 10.94 -7.92
C ILE A 54 -19.16 9.99 -9.11
N ARG A 55 -19.75 10.30 -10.26
CA ARG A 55 -19.70 9.49 -11.49
C ARG A 55 -18.28 9.25 -12.00
N ASN A 56 -17.32 10.11 -11.64
CA ASN A 56 -15.91 9.97 -12.01
C ASN A 56 -15.05 9.34 -10.90
N GLY A 57 -15.62 8.47 -10.05
CA GLY A 57 -14.89 7.85 -8.95
C GLY A 57 -13.66 7.02 -9.34
N TYR A 58 -13.54 6.62 -10.61
CA TYR A 58 -12.30 6.01 -11.13
C TYR A 58 -11.08 6.93 -10.97
N LEU A 59 -11.25 8.26 -11.06
CA LEU A 59 -10.18 9.23 -10.80
C LEU A 59 -9.70 9.19 -9.35
N GLY A 60 -10.59 8.84 -8.42
CA GLY A 60 -10.22 8.63 -7.02
C GLY A 60 -9.22 7.48 -6.86
N VAL A 61 -9.35 6.43 -7.69
CA VAL A 61 -8.41 5.30 -7.71
C VAL A 61 -7.04 5.76 -8.21
N ASP A 62 -7.00 6.56 -9.29
CA ASP A 62 -5.76 7.11 -9.84
C ASP A 62 -5.02 7.97 -8.80
N ILE A 63 -5.74 8.88 -8.14
CA ILE A 63 -5.19 9.73 -7.06
C ILE A 63 -4.64 8.87 -5.92
N PHE A 64 -5.38 7.84 -5.50
CA PHE A 64 -4.95 6.94 -4.42
C PHE A 64 -3.63 6.24 -4.75
N PHE A 65 -3.48 5.73 -5.98
CA PHE A 65 -2.25 5.06 -6.42
C PHE A 65 -1.08 6.02 -6.57
N ILE A 66 -1.28 7.20 -7.17
CA ILE A 66 -0.23 8.22 -7.31
C ILE A 66 0.31 8.65 -5.94
N LEU A 67 -0.59 8.93 -4.98
CA LEU A 67 -0.18 9.30 -3.62
C LEU A 67 0.51 8.15 -2.89
N SER A 68 0.05 6.92 -3.08
CA SER A 68 0.68 5.73 -2.46
C SER A 68 2.10 5.54 -2.98
N GLY A 69 2.32 5.69 -4.30
CA GLY A 69 3.64 5.66 -4.92
C GLY A 69 4.54 6.80 -4.45
N PHE A 70 4.02 8.03 -4.36
CA PHE A 70 4.78 9.18 -3.87
C PHE A 70 5.22 9.00 -2.41
N ILE A 71 4.31 8.59 -1.51
CA ILE A 71 4.65 8.34 -0.10
C ILE A 71 5.70 7.23 0.00
N LEU A 72 5.56 6.18 -0.81
CA LEU A 72 6.50 5.07 -0.83
C LEU A 72 7.90 5.54 -1.24
N SER A 73 8.02 6.28 -2.34
CA SER A 73 9.28 6.90 -2.78
C SER A 73 9.85 7.83 -1.70
N HIS A 74 9.06 8.75 -1.15
CA HIS A 74 9.56 9.72 -0.18
C HIS A 74 10.10 9.08 1.10
N VAL A 75 9.40 8.08 1.65
CA VAL A 75 9.80 7.44 2.91
C VAL A 75 11.00 6.50 2.74
N TYR A 76 11.13 5.85 1.57
CA TYR A 76 12.11 4.78 1.39
C TYR A 76 13.32 5.18 0.53
N THR A 77 13.26 6.22 -0.30
CA THR A 77 14.43 6.74 -1.04
C THR A 77 15.63 7.05 -0.14
N PRO A 78 15.49 7.67 1.05
CA PRO A 78 16.62 7.94 1.94
C PRO A 78 17.24 6.68 2.56
N ARG A 79 16.53 5.54 2.54
CA ARG A 79 16.94 4.27 3.18
C ARG A 79 17.62 3.29 2.22
N VAL A 80 17.78 3.66 0.94
CA VAL A 80 18.39 2.80 -0.10
C VAL A 80 19.92 2.92 -0.14
N THR A 81 20.55 3.37 0.94
CA THR A 81 22.00 3.37 1.12
C THR A 81 22.48 2.01 1.66
N GLY A 82 22.21 0.94 0.89
CA GLY A 82 22.65 -0.43 1.20
C GLY A 82 21.51 -1.43 1.04
N PHE A 83 21.53 -2.19 -0.05
CA PHE A 83 20.56 -3.26 -0.29
C PHE A 83 20.85 -4.45 0.62
N PHE A 84 20.33 -4.40 1.86
CA PHE A 84 20.29 -5.58 2.71
C PHE A 84 18.94 -6.27 2.50
N LEU A 85 18.97 -7.47 1.93
CA LEU A 85 17.78 -8.31 1.66
C LEU A 85 16.85 -8.42 2.88
N THR A 86 17.42 -8.38 4.08
CA THR A 86 16.70 -8.37 5.37
C THR A 86 15.78 -7.15 5.53
N GLN A 87 16.24 -5.95 5.17
CA GLN A 87 15.45 -4.72 5.31
C GLN A 87 14.28 -4.70 4.31
N TYR A 88 14.50 -5.24 3.11
CA TYR A 88 13.44 -5.42 2.12
C TYR A 88 12.38 -6.42 2.59
N ARG A 89 12.78 -7.55 3.15
CA ARG A 89 11.84 -8.53 3.73
C ARG A 89 11.03 -7.91 4.86
N GLN A 90 11.66 -7.14 5.75
CA GLN A 90 10.97 -6.43 6.82
C GLN A 90 9.97 -5.41 6.28
N PHE A 91 10.34 -4.66 5.24
CA PHE A 91 9.44 -3.74 4.55
C PHE A 91 8.19 -4.46 4.00
N LEU A 92 8.38 -5.56 3.26
CA LEU A 92 7.27 -6.34 2.72
C LEU A 92 6.40 -6.92 3.83
N CYS A 93 6.99 -7.48 4.88
CA CYS A 93 6.25 -8.06 6.00
C CYS A 93 5.33 -7.04 6.69
N VAL A 94 5.82 -5.82 6.96
CA VAL A 94 5.02 -4.76 7.61
C VAL A 94 3.87 -4.29 6.73
N ARG A 95 4.04 -4.30 5.41
CA ARG A 95 2.98 -3.90 4.46
C ARG A 95 1.97 -5.01 4.28
N LEU A 96 2.44 -6.24 4.07
CA LEU A 96 1.59 -7.42 3.90
C LEU A 96 0.76 -7.68 5.15
N SER A 97 1.33 -7.53 6.35
CA SER A 97 0.60 -7.74 7.61
C SER A 97 -0.56 -6.75 7.83
N ARG A 98 -0.58 -5.61 7.12
CA ARG A 98 -1.67 -4.63 7.17
C ARG A 98 -2.82 -4.97 6.22
N ILE A 99 -2.50 -5.42 5.01
CA ILE A 99 -3.50 -5.65 3.94
C ILE A 99 -4.05 -7.08 3.96
N TYR A 100 -3.21 -8.06 4.30
CA TYR A 100 -3.53 -9.48 4.16
C TYR A 100 -4.62 -9.98 5.11
N PRO A 101 -4.71 -9.53 6.39
CA PRO A 101 -5.77 -9.99 7.29
C PRO A 101 -7.17 -9.66 6.78
N LEU A 102 -7.36 -8.43 6.30
CA LEU A 102 -8.64 -7.99 5.74
C LEU A 102 -8.95 -8.72 4.42
N HIS A 103 -7.94 -8.87 3.56
CA HIS A 103 -8.09 -9.62 2.31
C HIS A 103 -8.52 -11.06 2.56
N LEU A 104 -7.84 -11.77 3.47
CA LEU A 104 -8.17 -13.15 3.82
C LEU A 104 -9.58 -13.27 4.39
N PHE A 105 -9.97 -12.35 5.28
CA PHE A 105 -11.33 -12.30 5.82
C PHE A 105 -12.38 -12.18 4.72
N THR A 106 -12.22 -11.21 3.82
CA THR A 106 -13.18 -11.00 2.71
C THR A 106 -13.18 -12.15 1.72
N LEU A 107 -12.03 -12.77 1.45
CA LEU A 107 -11.92 -13.93 0.56
C LEU A 107 -12.63 -15.16 1.14
N ILE A 108 -12.42 -15.44 2.43
CA ILE A 108 -13.13 -16.53 3.14
C ILE A 108 -14.62 -16.23 3.18
N PHE A 109 -15.02 -14.99 3.43
CA PHE A 109 -16.43 -14.60 3.44
C PHE A 109 -17.11 -14.88 2.10
N ILE A 110 -16.49 -14.47 0.98
CA ILE A 110 -17.03 -14.75 -0.37
C ILE A 110 -17.06 -16.25 -0.65
N LEU A 111 -16.04 -17.01 -0.21
CA LEU A 111 -16.00 -18.47 -0.31
C LEU A 111 -17.16 -19.12 0.41
N LEU A 112 -17.45 -18.70 1.65
CA LEU A 112 -18.60 -19.21 2.40
C LEU A 112 -19.91 -18.86 1.71
N VAL A 113 -20.07 -17.63 1.23
CA VAL A 113 -21.26 -17.19 0.49
C VAL A 113 -21.49 -18.04 -0.77
N THR A 114 -20.43 -18.36 -1.51
CA THR A 114 -20.52 -19.19 -2.73
C THR A 114 -20.95 -20.63 -2.44
N ILE A 115 -20.56 -21.18 -1.27
CA ILE A 115 -20.92 -22.55 -0.87
C ILE A 115 -22.33 -22.60 -0.25
N VAL A 116 -22.69 -21.61 0.56
CA VAL A 116 -23.93 -21.62 1.37
C VAL A 116 -25.14 -21.16 0.56
N ILE A 117 -24.97 -20.28 -0.43
CA ILE A 117 -26.08 -19.70 -1.21
C ILE A 117 -26.16 -20.39 -2.58
N PRO A 118 -27.16 -21.28 -2.81
CA PRO A 118 -27.33 -21.93 -4.10
C PRO A 118 -27.60 -20.91 -5.21
N GLY A 119 -26.99 -21.10 -6.38
CA GLY A 119 -27.15 -20.21 -7.53
C GLY A 119 -26.44 -18.86 -7.40
N PHE A 120 -25.65 -18.63 -6.35
CA PHE A 120 -24.85 -17.40 -6.23
C PHE A 120 -23.85 -17.27 -7.38
N VAL A 121 -23.12 -18.35 -7.70
CA VAL A 121 -22.17 -18.38 -8.81
C VAL A 121 -22.89 -18.07 -10.13
N ASP A 122 -24.01 -18.72 -10.40
CA ASP A 122 -24.76 -18.57 -11.66
C ASP A 122 -25.29 -17.14 -11.84
N ARG A 123 -25.74 -16.51 -10.74
CA ARG A 123 -26.27 -15.14 -10.75
C ARG A 123 -25.19 -14.09 -10.98
N TYR A 124 -23.99 -14.29 -10.43
CA TYR A 124 -22.90 -13.29 -10.44
C TYR A 124 -21.78 -13.62 -11.44
N SER A 125 -21.86 -14.76 -12.13
CA SER A 125 -20.91 -15.18 -13.16
C SER A 125 -21.60 -15.84 -14.38
N PRO A 126 -22.63 -15.22 -15.00
CA PRO A 126 -23.41 -15.85 -16.05
C PRO A 126 -22.68 -16.07 -17.39
N MET A 127 -21.49 -15.47 -17.62
CA MET A 127 -20.80 -15.52 -18.93
C MET A 127 -19.28 -15.77 -18.92
N GLN A 128 -18.62 -16.06 -17.80
CA GLN A 128 -17.15 -16.30 -17.79
C GLN A 128 -16.75 -17.31 -16.72
N GLU A 129 -16.48 -18.53 -17.15
CA GLU A 129 -16.24 -19.75 -16.37
C GLU A 129 -15.02 -19.76 -15.42
N GLN A 130 -14.44 -18.61 -15.06
CA GLN A 130 -13.22 -18.60 -14.25
C GLN A 130 -13.27 -17.72 -13.00
N ARG A 131 -14.27 -16.86 -12.82
CA ARG A 131 -14.29 -15.91 -11.69
C ARG A 131 -14.31 -16.58 -10.31
N PHE A 132 -15.05 -17.69 -10.20
CA PHE A 132 -15.11 -18.53 -9.00
C PHE A 132 -14.38 -19.87 -9.19
N GLY A 133 -13.46 -19.94 -10.17
CA GLY A 133 -12.64 -21.12 -10.39
C GLY A 133 -11.54 -21.27 -9.33
N ILE A 134 -11.02 -22.48 -9.17
CA ILE A 134 -9.89 -22.77 -8.26
C ILE A 134 -8.65 -21.94 -8.64
N SER A 135 -8.38 -21.79 -9.94
CA SER A 135 -7.27 -20.96 -10.44
C SER A 135 -7.42 -19.49 -10.03
N ALA A 136 -8.63 -18.93 -10.11
CA ALA A 136 -8.93 -17.58 -9.64
C ALA A 136 -8.83 -17.47 -8.12
N PHE A 137 -9.21 -18.51 -7.38
CA PHE A 137 -9.10 -18.51 -5.92
C PHE A 137 -7.64 -18.44 -5.49
N VAL A 138 -6.79 -19.26 -6.10
CA VAL A 138 -5.34 -19.27 -5.85
C VAL A 138 -4.72 -17.93 -6.28
N ALA A 139 -5.10 -17.38 -7.43
CA ALA A 139 -4.64 -16.07 -7.87
C ALA A 139 -5.03 -14.97 -6.87
N SER A 140 -6.30 -14.95 -6.43
CA SER A 140 -6.80 -14.05 -5.39
C SER A 140 -6.06 -14.22 -4.06
N LEU A 141 -5.82 -15.46 -3.62
CA LEU A 141 -5.14 -15.76 -2.35
C LEU A 141 -3.70 -15.24 -2.34
N LEU A 142 -3.01 -15.32 -3.48
CA LEU A 142 -1.63 -14.87 -3.65
C LEU A 142 -1.52 -13.37 -4.01
N LEU A 143 -2.65 -12.67 -4.17
CA LEU A 143 -2.68 -11.28 -4.65
C LEU A 143 -1.98 -11.09 -6.01
N VAL A 144 -2.09 -12.10 -6.89
CA VAL A 144 -1.51 -12.08 -8.26
C VAL A 144 -2.56 -11.98 -9.36
N GLN A 145 -3.85 -11.92 -9.00
CA GLN A 145 -4.91 -11.65 -9.96
C GLN A 145 -4.62 -10.38 -10.76
N ASN A 146 -5.06 -10.32 -12.02
CA ASN A 146 -5.00 -9.09 -12.82
C ASN A 146 -3.60 -8.53 -13.13
N TRP A 147 -2.51 -9.25 -12.82
CA TRP A 147 -1.14 -8.85 -13.21
C TRP A 147 -0.88 -8.98 -14.72
N ALA A 148 -1.63 -9.88 -15.37
CA ALA A 148 -1.56 -10.12 -16.80
C ALA A 148 -2.96 -10.40 -17.32
N HIS A 149 -3.18 -10.11 -18.60
CA HIS A 149 -4.49 -10.27 -19.24
C HIS A 149 -4.98 -11.72 -19.30
N TRP A 150 -4.06 -12.69 -19.22
CA TRP A 150 -4.38 -14.12 -19.18
C TRP A 150 -4.62 -14.68 -17.76
N LEU A 151 -4.44 -13.87 -16.71
CA LEU A 151 -4.70 -14.31 -15.35
C LEU A 151 -6.20 -14.18 -15.04
N PRO A 152 -6.78 -15.12 -14.27
CA PRO A 152 -8.21 -15.13 -13.99
C PRO A 152 -8.68 -13.85 -13.29
N THR A 153 -9.95 -13.50 -13.52
CA THR A 153 -10.62 -12.46 -12.74
C THR A 153 -10.79 -12.89 -11.29
N THR A 154 -10.80 -11.92 -10.40
CA THR A 154 -10.77 -12.13 -8.95
C THR A 154 -12.10 -12.63 -8.38
N TRP A 155 -12.00 -13.48 -7.35
CA TRP A 155 -13.14 -13.85 -6.49
C TRP A 155 -13.73 -12.64 -5.78
N ASN A 156 -12.87 -11.70 -5.41
CA ASN A 156 -13.23 -10.45 -4.74
C ASN A 156 -12.96 -9.27 -5.67
N THR A 157 -14.01 -8.73 -6.31
CA THR A 157 -13.89 -7.64 -7.29
C THR A 157 -13.00 -6.49 -6.83
N PRO A 158 -13.25 -5.80 -5.70
CA PRO A 158 -12.41 -4.69 -5.26
C PRO A 158 -10.96 -5.09 -4.90
N ALA A 159 -10.65 -6.39 -4.74
CA ALA A 159 -9.30 -6.85 -4.43
C ALA A 159 -8.29 -6.69 -5.58
N TRP A 160 -8.73 -6.28 -6.78
CA TRP A 160 -7.81 -5.94 -7.88
C TRP A 160 -6.85 -4.81 -7.46
N SER A 161 -7.32 -3.85 -6.66
CA SER A 161 -6.49 -2.72 -6.22
C SER A 161 -5.42 -3.15 -5.22
N LEU A 162 -5.73 -4.11 -4.33
CA LEU A 162 -4.76 -4.72 -3.41
C LEU A 162 -3.69 -5.52 -4.18
N SER A 163 -4.08 -6.23 -5.24
CA SER A 163 -3.14 -6.95 -6.11
C SER A 163 -2.17 -5.97 -6.81
N ALA A 164 -2.68 -4.85 -7.33
CA ALA A 164 -1.86 -3.80 -7.91
C ALA A 164 -0.92 -3.15 -6.88
N GLU A 165 -1.39 -2.91 -5.65
CA GLU A 165 -0.56 -2.39 -4.56
C GLU A 165 0.55 -3.39 -4.18
N TRP A 166 0.23 -4.69 -4.11
CA TRP A 166 1.20 -5.76 -3.87
C TRP A 166 2.26 -5.83 -4.96
N PHE A 167 1.85 -5.77 -6.23
CA PHE A 167 2.76 -5.68 -7.37
C PHE A 167 3.70 -4.47 -7.29
N ALA A 168 3.17 -3.30 -6.94
CA ALA A 168 3.98 -2.08 -6.78
C ALA A 168 5.03 -2.24 -5.67
N TYR A 169 4.67 -2.88 -4.54
CA TYR A 169 5.63 -3.16 -3.46
C TYR A 169 6.74 -4.11 -3.89
N LEU A 170 6.44 -5.07 -4.76
CA LEU A 170 7.43 -6.00 -5.28
C LEU A 170 8.36 -5.35 -6.29
N ILE A 171 7.88 -4.42 -7.12
CA ILE A 171 8.68 -3.77 -8.18
C ILE A 171 9.50 -2.58 -7.68
N PHE A 172 9.04 -1.90 -6.63
CA PHE A 172 9.67 -0.70 -6.10
C PHE A 172 11.20 -0.79 -5.90
N PRO A 173 11.77 -1.88 -5.32
CA PRO A 173 13.23 -2.00 -5.17
C PRO A 173 13.96 -2.09 -6.52
N GLN A 174 13.37 -2.80 -7.49
CA GLN A 174 13.95 -2.97 -8.82
C GLN A 174 14.04 -1.63 -9.54
N ILE A 175 13.01 -0.79 -9.41
CA ILE A 175 13.03 0.59 -9.93
C ILE A 175 14.17 1.37 -9.28
N LEU A 176 14.32 1.31 -7.95
CA LEU A 176 15.39 2.02 -7.24
C LEU A 176 16.79 1.53 -7.64
N LEU A 177 16.97 0.22 -7.85
CA LEU A 177 18.22 -0.34 -8.37
C LEU A 177 18.54 0.19 -9.77
N LEU A 178 17.56 0.18 -10.67
CA LEU A 178 17.72 0.71 -12.01
C LEU A 178 18.09 2.20 -12.00
N PHE A 179 17.43 3.01 -11.17
CA PHE A 179 17.79 4.43 -11.00
C PHE A 179 19.22 4.62 -10.50
N LYS A 180 19.66 3.81 -9.53
CA LYS A 180 21.05 3.85 -9.03
C LYS A 180 22.05 3.47 -10.12
N LEU A 181 21.78 2.40 -10.87
CA LEU A 181 22.64 1.95 -11.98
C LEU A 181 22.73 3.00 -13.08
N PHE A 182 21.61 3.61 -13.45
CA PHE A 182 21.56 4.67 -14.46
C PHE A 182 22.34 5.92 -14.02
N ASN A 183 22.18 6.36 -12.78
CA ASN A 183 22.89 7.53 -12.25
C ASN A 183 24.40 7.28 -12.13
N LEU A 184 24.80 6.06 -11.72
CA LEU A 184 26.21 5.64 -11.70
C LEU A 184 26.81 5.55 -13.12
N HIS A 185 26.01 5.19 -14.12
CA HIS A 185 26.45 5.17 -15.52
C HIS A 185 26.68 6.59 -16.06
N LEU A 186 25.79 7.54 -15.76
CA LEU A 186 25.94 8.94 -16.15
C LEU A 186 27.16 9.62 -15.53
N LEU A 187 27.52 9.26 -14.29
CA LEU A 187 28.71 9.78 -13.61
C LEU A 187 30.02 9.12 -14.07
N ARG A 188 29.96 8.11 -14.95
CA ARG A 188 31.13 7.34 -15.42
C ARG A 188 31.60 7.69 -16.84
N PHE A 189 30.90 8.58 -17.54
CA PHE A 189 31.36 9.15 -18.81
C PHE A 189 31.85 10.58 -18.59
N PRO A 190 33.18 10.83 -18.65
CA PRO A 190 33.74 12.17 -18.80
C PRO A 190 33.54 12.70 -20.23
#